data_AF-A0A534G7C6-F1
#
_entry.id   AF-A0A534G7C6-F1
#
_cell.length_a   1.000
_cell.length_b   1.000
_cell.length_c   1.000
_cell.angle_alpha   90.00
_cell.angle_beta   90.00
_cell.angle_gamma   90.00
#
_symmetry.space_group_name_H-M   'P 1'
#
loop_
_entity.id
_entity.type
_entity.pdbx_description
1 polymer ?
#
loop_
_entity_poly.entity_id
_entity_poly.type
_entity_poly.pdbx_seq_one_letter_code
_entity_poly.pdbx_strand_id
1 'polypeptide(L)'
;MTSERESGAFLQRYWRNPGWCLVAMACLLDLHSALARDEAPASASEPLEHLTLVAPSHAGGGWDSTAQAMKQVLEAEGIVRSVEIVHIPGHGGLIGLSNFASSRRGDGHSLLIGGMLMVGAAVSKHAVSALDDLTPIAQVTSDADVVVVPASSPYRNLDDLLAAMRSNPEAIRWVGGSVGGSDHPTMWQLARAAGVAPELMQYESFPSASEVATQLANG
;
A
#
# COMPACT_ATOMS: atom_id res chain seq x y z
N MET A 1 -15.00 -15.90 11.99
CA MET A 1 -13.88 -15.98 12.97
C MET A 1 -12.70 -16.84 12.50
N THR A 2 -12.63 -17.27 11.23
CA THR A 2 -11.49 -18.05 10.70
C THR A 2 -10.63 -17.29 9.68
N SER A 3 -11.11 -16.21 9.04
CA SER A 3 -10.32 -15.52 7.99
C SER A 3 -9.32 -14.48 8.52
N GLU A 4 -9.58 -13.81 9.65
CA GLU A 4 -8.65 -12.82 10.21
C GLU A 4 -7.35 -13.43 10.76
N ARG A 5 -7.39 -14.70 11.21
CA ARG A 5 -6.18 -15.44 11.60
C ARG A 5 -5.29 -15.77 10.41
N GLU A 6 -5.85 -15.88 9.20
CA GLU A 6 -5.10 -16.17 7.99
C GLU A 6 -4.43 -14.91 7.41
N SER A 7 -5.07 -13.74 7.53
CA SER A 7 -4.53 -12.45 7.06
C SER A 7 -3.31 -12.00 7.87
N GLY A 8 -3.32 -12.20 9.20
CA GLY A 8 -2.18 -11.89 10.07
C GLY A 8 -1.00 -12.85 9.89
N ALA A 9 -1.27 -14.11 9.54
CA ALA A 9 -0.26 -15.11 9.27
C ALA A 9 0.47 -14.87 7.94
N PHE A 10 -0.20 -14.29 6.94
CA PHE A 10 0.41 -13.95 5.64
C PHE A 10 1.52 -12.91 5.77
N LEU A 11 1.26 -11.81 6.48
CA LEU A 11 2.26 -10.75 6.68
C LEU A 11 3.40 -11.21 7.60
N GLN A 12 3.13 -11.96 8.66
CA GLN A 12 4.20 -12.51 9.50
C GLN A 12 5.06 -13.55 8.78
N ARG A 13 4.51 -14.33 7.84
CA ARG A 13 5.24 -15.36 7.10
C ARG A 13 6.20 -14.80 6.04
N TYR A 14 5.97 -13.58 5.57
CA TYR A 14 6.88 -12.90 4.63
C TYR A 14 8.07 -12.22 5.32
N TRP A 15 7.87 -11.63 6.50
CA TRP A 15 8.93 -10.89 7.21
C TRP A 15 9.80 -11.75 8.15
N ARG A 16 9.37 -12.96 8.55
CA ARG A 16 10.06 -13.80 9.55
C ARG A 16 10.60 -15.14 9.03
N ASN A 17 10.73 -15.35 7.72
CA ASN A 17 11.16 -16.64 7.18
C ASN A 17 12.68 -16.65 6.86
N PRO A 18 13.55 -17.18 7.74
CA PRO A 18 14.99 -17.30 7.48
C PRO A 18 15.34 -18.35 6.42
N GLY A 19 14.35 -19.07 5.87
CA GLY A 19 14.55 -20.16 4.90
C GLY A 19 15.17 -19.72 3.56
N TRP A 20 15.18 -18.43 3.24
CA TRP A 20 15.80 -17.91 2.02
C TRP A 20 17.31 -17.64 2.21
N CYS A 21 17.78 -17.56 3.46
CA CYS A 21 19.22 -17.51 3.78
C CYS A 21 19.87 -18.89 3.74
N LEU A 22 19.10 -19.98 3.86
CA LEU A 22 19.66 -21.34 3.99
C LEU A 22 19.88 -22.08 2.67
N VAL A 23 19.36 -21.58 1.53
CA VAL A 23 19.77 -22.11 0.21
C VAL A 23 21.21 -21.70 -0.14
N ALA A 24 21.78 -20.72 0.57
CA ALA A 24 23.19 -20.33 0.43
C ALA A 24 24.17 -21.18 1.26
N MET A 25 23.70 -22.08 2.14
CA MET A 25 24.57 -22.76 3.13
C MET A 25 24.69 -24.29 2.92
N ALA A 26 24.37 -24.79 1.74
CA ALA A 26 24.48 -26.22 1.39
C ALA A 26 25.45 -26.52 0.22
N CYS A 27 26.39 -25.61 -0.07
CA CYS A 27 27.45 -25.81 -1.06
C CYS A 27 28.87 -25.71 -0.45
N LEU A 28 29.04 -26.01 0.84
CA LEU A 28 30.30 -25.75 1.56
C LEU A 28 31.15 -26.98 1.90
N LEU A 29 30.85 -28.19 1.41
CA LEU A 29 31.69 -29.35 1.74
C LEU A 29 32.15 -30.23 0.59
N ASP A 30 31.78 -29.95 -0.67
CA ASP A 30 32.31 -30.69 -1.80
C ASP A 30 32.90 -29.75 -2.87
N LEU A 31 34.22 -29.91 -3.05
CA LEU A 31 35.04 -29.52 -4.21
C LEU A 31 35.94 -28.27 -4.07
N HIS A 32 37.05 -28.49 -3.37
CA HIS A 32 38.25 -27.65 -3.25
C HIS A 32 39.05 -27.40 -4.56
N SER A 33 38.46 -27.52 -5.76
CA SER A 33 39.21 -27.34 -7.02
C SER A 33 38.32 -27.03 -8.22
N ALA A 34 37.63 -25.89 -8.23
CA ALA A 34 37.08 -25.34 -9.46
C ALA A 34 36.90 -23.82 -9.38
N LEU A 35 37.93 -23.13 -9.89
CA LEU A 35 37.86 -21.85 -10.59
C LEU A 35 37.45 -20.62 -9.77
N ALA A 36 38.42 -19.69 -9.69
CA ALA A 36 38.21 -18.28 -9.43
C ALA A 36 36.90 -17.79 -10.06
N ARG A 37 35.89 -17.55 -9.23
CA ARG A 37 34.80 -16.65 -9.60
C ARG A 37 35.40 -15.26 -9.52
N ASP A 38 35.75 -14.76 -10.70
CA ASP A 38 35.85 -13.34 -10.98
C ASP A 38 34.59 -12.70 -10.37
N GLU A 39 34.74 -11.93 -9.29
CA GLU A 39 33.72 -10.96 -8.92
C GLU A 39 33.71 -9.96 -10.07
N ALA A 40 32.90 -10.26 -11.09
CA ALA A 40 32.60 -9.28 -12.11
C ALA A 40 32.14 -8.03 -11.36
N PRO A 41 32.82 -6.88 -11.52
CA PRO A 41 32.32 -5.64 -10.95
C PRO A 41 30.88 -5.53 -11.42
N ALA A 42 29.96 -5.15 -10.52
CA ALA A 42 28.62 -4.77 -10.91
C ALA A 42 28.76 -3.69 -11.98
N SER A 43 28.73 -4.11 -13.25
CA SER A 43 28.81 -3.20 -14.38
C SER A 43 27.64 -2.27 -14.16
N ALA A 44 27.90 -0.96 -14.12
CA ALA A 44 26.83 0.03 -14.17
C ALA A 44 25.89 -0.41 -15.29
N SER A 45 24.72 -0.93 -14.91
CA SER A 45 23.77 -1.46 -15.87
C SER A 45 23.44 -0.31 -16.81
N GLU A 46 23.53 -0.54 -18.11
CA GLU A 46 23.12 0.49 -19.06
C GLU A 46 21.71 0.98 -18.70
N PRO A 47 21.44 2.30 -18.81
CA PRO A 47 20.14 2.85 -18.50
C PRO A 47 19.04 2.11 -19.26
N LEU A 48 17.92 1.81 -18.58
CA LEU A 48 16.76 1.27 -19.26
C LEU A 48 16.28 2.28 -20.31
N GLU A 49 16.13 1.87 -21.57
CA GLU A 49 15.70 2.78 -22.64
C GLU A 49 14.28 3.31 -22.38
N HIS A 50 13.40 2.47 -21.84
CA HIS A 50 12.02 2.82 -21.55
C HIS A 50 11.48 2.09 -20.31
N LEU A 51 10.62 2.79 -19.56
CA LEU A 51 9.82 2.25 -18.47
C LEU A 51 8.38 2.77 -18.56
N THR A 52 7.40 1.89 -18.41
CA THR A 52 6.00 2.28 -18.22
C THR A 52 5.61 2.19 -16.75
N LEU A 53 5.11 3.29 -16.17
CA LEU A 53 4.48 3.32 -14.87
C LEU A 53 2.95 3.32 -15.04
N VAL A 54 2.28 2.31 -14.51
CA VAL A 54 0.81 2.25 -14.49
C VAL A 54 0.31 2.86 -13.19
N ALA A 55 -0.45 3.94 -13.30
CA ALA A 55 -1.10 4.62 -12.18
C ALA A 55 -2.61 4.29 -12.18
N PRO A 56 -3.14 3.60 -11.16
CA PRO A 56 -4.55 3.21 -11.12
C PRO A 56 -5.51 4.36 -10.71
N SER A 57 -5.18 5.59 -11.10
CA SER A 57 -5.94 6.82 -10.81
C SER A 57 -6.12 7.67 -12.05
N HIS A 58 -6.97 8.68 -12.00
CA HIS A 58 -6.94 9.77 -12.98
C HIS A 58 -5.66 10.60 -12.82
N ALA A 59 -5.33 11.38 -13.86
CA ALA A 59 -4.29 12.40 -13.79
C ALA A 59 -4.58 13.40 -12.66
N GLY A 60 -3.56 13.79 -11.91
CA GLY A 60 -3.67 14.59 -10.69
C GLY A 60 -4.05 13.81 -9.43
N GLY A 61 -4.30 12.50 -9.51
CA GLY A 61 -4.53 11.64 -8.35
C GLY A 61 -3.26 11.33 -7.56
N GLY A 62 -3.41 10.71 -6.39
CA GLY A 62 -2.25 10.37 -5.52
C GLY A 62 -1.26 9.40 -6.16
N TRP A 63 -1.75 8.35 -6.84
CA TRP A 63 -0.87 7.42 -7.56
C TRP A 63 -0.21 8.06 -8.78
N ASP A 64 -0.89 8.95 -9.50
CA ASP A 64 -0.28 9.75 -10.57
C ASP A 64 0.82 10.66 -10.01
N SER A 65 0.56 11.37 -8.91
CA SER A 65 1.57 12.23 -8.25
C SER A 65 2.82 11.44 -7.86
N THR A 66 2.64 10.21 -7.37
CA THR A 66 3.75 9.28 -7.09
C THR A 66 4.49 8.89 -8.38
N ALA A 67 3.76 8.57 -9.45
CA ALA A 67 4.35 8.22 -10.75
C ALA A 67 5.17 9.37 -11.35
N GLN A 68 4.66 10.60 -11.25
CA GLN A 68 5.34 11.81 -11.72
C GLN A 68 6.65 12.03 -10.95
N ALA A 69 6.62 11.89 -9.62
CA ALA A 69 7.83 12.00 -8.80
C ALA A 69 8.85 10.91 -9.14
N MET A 70 8.41 9.65 -9.28
CA MET A 70 9.27 8.55 -9.70
C MET A 70 9.89 8.80 -11.07
N LYS A 71 9.08 9.22 -12.06
CA LYS A 71 9.55 9.59 -13.40
C LYS A 71 10.69 10.61 -13.34
N GLN A 72 10.47 11.71 -12.62
CA GLN A 72 11.47 12.78 -12.51
C GLN A 72 12.80 12.27 -11.94
N VAL A 73 12.75 11.47 -10.87
CA VAL A 73 13.96 10.94 -10.22
C VAL A 73 14.66 9.91 -11.12
N LEU A 74 13.93 8.98 -11.71
CA LEU A 74 14.50 7.91 -12.55
C LEU A 74 15.19 8.47 -13.80
N GLU A 75 14.60 9.49 -14.42
CA GLU A 75 15.18 10.18 -15.58
C GLU A 75 16.38 11.05 -15.17
N ALA A 76 16.28 11.78 -14.05
CA ALA A 76 17.36 12.65 -13.56
C ALA A 76 18.62 11.88 -13.15
N GLU A 77 18.45 10.71 -12.53
CA GLU A 77 19.56 9.83 -12.12
C GLU A 77 20.11 8.98 -13.28
N GLY A 78 19.56 9.11 -14.48
CA GLY A 78 19.98 8.33 -15.64
C GLY A 78 19.73 6.83 -15.51
N ILE A 79 18.82 6.42 -14.62
CA ILE A 79 18.43 5.01 -14.44
C ILE A 79 17.56 4.56 -15.62
N VAL A 80 16.69 5.46 -16.10
CA VAL A 80 15.81 5.24 -17.24
C VAL A 80 15.90 6.43 -18.17
N ARG A 81 15.99 6.22 -19.49
CA ARG A 81 16.03 7.32 -20.46
C ARG A 81 14.67 7.98 -20.70
N SER A 82 13.59 7.21 -20.63
CA SER A 82 12.23 7.70 -20.85
C SER A 82 11.22 6.93 -20.01
N VAL A 83 10.37 7.65 -19.28
CA VAL A 83 9.25 7.08 -18.52
C VAL A 83 7.91 7.53 -19.11
N GLU A 84 7.05 6.57 -19.45
CA GLU A 84 5.64 6.78 -19.78
C GLU A 84 4.77 6.49 -18.56
N ILE A 85 3.74 7.31 -18.34
CA ILE A 85 2.75 7.09 -17.28
C ILE A 85 1.41 6.76 -17.95
N VAL A 86 0.84 5.62 -17.60
CA VAL A 86 -0.46 5.14 -18.11
C VAL A 86 -1.48 5.14 -16.98
N HIS A 87 -2.59 5.86 -17.18
CA HIS A 87 -3.67 5.96 -16.20
C HIS A 87 -4.75 4.91 -16.44
N ILE A 88 -5.01 4.05 -15.45
CA ILE A 88 -6.06 3.02 -15.52
C ILE A 88 -6.93 3.07 -14.24
N PRO A 89 -7.83 4.05 -14.13
CA PRO A 89 -8.62 4.29 -12.91
C PRO A 89 -9.72 3.26 -12.69
N GLY A 90 -10.18 3.15 -11.44
CA GLY A 90 -11.46 2.53 -11.07
C GLY A 90 -11.37 1.41 -10.02
N HIS A 91 -12.45 1.25 -9.26
CA HIS A 91 -12.63 0.22 -8.22
C HIS A 91 -11.48 0.15 -7.20
N GLY A 92 -11.03 1.30 -6.68
CA GLY A 92 -9.90 1.33 -5.74
C GLY A 92 -8.60 0.78 -6.35
N GLY A 93 -8.45 0.85 -7.68
CA GLY A 93 -7.28 0.39 -8.42
C GLY A 93 -7.36 -1.05 -8.93
N LEU A 94 -8.44 -1.78 -8.66
CA LEU A 94 -8.58 -3.17 -9.12
C LEU A 94 -8.65 -3.33 -10.64
N ILE A 95 -9.16 -2.32 -11.37
CA ILE A 95 -9.14 -2.35 -12.84
C ILE A 95 -7.70 -2.28 -13.36
N GLY A 96 -6.91 -1.32 -12.86
CA GLY A 96 -5.49 -1.19 -13.20
C GLY A 96 -4.68 -2.43 -12.79
N LEU A 97 -4.93 -2.99 -11.61
CA LEU A 97 -4.33 -4.24 -11.14
C LEU A 97 -4.59 -5.39 -12.11
N SER A 98 -5.86 -5.63 -12.44
CA SER A 98 -6.27 -6.75 -13.30
C SER A 98 -5.73 -6.58 -14.72
N ASN A 99 -5.74 -5.35 -15.24
CA ASN A 99 -5.16 -5.04 -16.55
C ASN A 99 -3.64 -5.28 -16.56
N PHE A 100 -2.93 -4.82 -15.53
CA PHE A 100 -1.48 -4.98 -15.44
C PHE A 100 -1.10 -6.47 -15.34
N ALA A 101 -1.72 -7.20 -14.41
CA ALA A 101 -1.44 -8.63 -14.20
C ALA A 101 -1.71 -9.49 -15.45
N SER A 102 -2.70 -9.12 -16.26
CA SER A 102 -3.05 -9.84 -17.49
C SER A 102 -2.23 -9.43 -18.71
N SER A 103 -1.87 -8.15 -18.85
CA SER A 103 -1.21 -7.63 -20.06
C SER A 103 0.30 -7.46 -19.96
N ARG A 104 0.88 -7.45 -18.75
CA ARG A 104 2.30 -7.18 -18.49
C ARG A 104 3.03 -8.33 -17.79
N ARG A 105 2.49 -9.56 -17.83
CA ARG A 105 3.13 -10.73 -17.22
C ARG A 105 4.49 -10.99 -17.88
N GLY A 106 5.55 -10.98 -17.09
CA GLY A 106 6.92 -11.19 -17.57
C GLY A 106 7.55 -9.98 -18.25
N ASP A 107 6.86 -8.84 -18.28
CA ASP A 107 7.41 -7.58 -18.78
C ASP A 107 8.31 -6.94 -17.71
N GLY A 108 9.61 -6.83 -18.00
CA GLY A 108 10.59 -6.18 -17.13
C GLY A 108 10.62 -4.65 -17.24
N HIS A 109 9.82 -4.06 -18.13
CA HIS A 109 9.79 -2.62 -18.42
C HIS A 109 8.49 -1.94 -17.97
N SER A 110 7.71 -2.61 -17.12
CA SER A 110 6.46 -2.08 -16.60
C SER A 110 6.38 -2.23 -15.09
N LEU A 111 5.91 -1.19 -14.41
CA LEU A 111 5.61 -1.21 -12.98
C LEU A 111 4.19 -0.72 -12.73
N LEU A 112 3.50 -1.35 -11.78
CA LEU A 112 2.23 -0.88 -11.26
C LEU A 112 2.47 -0.13 -9.96
N ILE A 113 1.93 1.08 -9.85
CA ILE A 113 1.87 1.79 -8.57
C ILE A 113 0.64 1.28 -7.83
N GLY A 114 0.85 0.77 -6.62
CA GLY A 114 -0.20 0.25 -5.75
C GLY A 114 -0.05 0.77 -4.33
N GLY A 115 -0.97 0.37 -3.46
CA GLY A 115 -0.93 0.75 -2.05
C GLY A 115 -2.09 0.18 -1.26
N MET A 116 -2.23 0.65 0.00
CA MET A 116 -3.21 0.11 0.95
C MET A 116 -4.64 0.14 0.42
N LEU A 117 -5.04 1.21 -0.28
CA LEU A 117 -6.39 1.30 -0.86
C LEU A 117 -6.69 0.16 -1.83
N MET A 118 -5.72 -0.26 -2.64
CA MET A 118 -5.87 -1.38 -3.57
C MET A 118 -6.02 -2.71 -2.82
N VAL A 119 -5.24 -2.91 -1.76
CA VAL A 119 -5.35 -4.09 -0.91
C VAL A 119 -6.71 -4.13 -0.20
N GLY A 120 -7.15 -3.01 0.36
CA GLY A 120 -8.46 -2.90 0.97
C GLY A 120 -9.60 -3.18 -0.02
N ALA A 121 -9.53 -2.62 -1.22
CA ALA A 121 -10.47 -2.91 -2.29
C ALA A 121 -10.46 -4.40 -2.66
N ALA A 122 -9.28 -5.02 -2.78
CA ALA A 122 -9.15 -6.43 -3.08
C ALA A 122 -9.78 -7.31 -2.00
N VAL A 123 -9.61 -6.97 -0.73
CA VAL A 123 -10.27 -7.66 0.39
C VAL A 123 -11.78 -7.49 0.33
N SER A 124 -12.28 -6.26 0.22
CA SER A 124 -13.72 -5.96 0.20
C SER A 124 -14.45 -6.53 -1.02
N LYS A 125 -13.75 -6.77 -2.13
CA LYS A 125 -14.31 -7.33 -3.37
C LYS A 125 -13.93 -8.80 -3.60
N HIS A 126 -13.31 -9.47 -2.62
CA HIS A 126 -12.86 -10.86 -2.73
C HIS A 126 -11.93 -11.13 -3.94
N ALA A 127 -11.07 -10.16 -4.26
CA ALA A 127 -10.14 -10.18 -5.38
C ALA A 127 -8.66 -10.25 -4.93
N VAL A 128 -8.39 -10.70 -3.71
CA VAL A 128 -7.03 -10.72 -3.12
C VAL A 128 -6.05 -11.54 -3.96
N SER A 129 -6.50 -12.63 -4.59
CA SER A 129 -5.66 -13.47 -5.44
C SER A 129 -5.07 -12.73 -6.65
N ALA A 130 -5.66 -11.62 -7.09
CA ALA A 130 -5.11 -10.80 -8.17
C ALA A 130 -3.79 -10.11 -7.77
N LEU A 131 -3.52 -9.96 -6.47
CA LEU A 131 -2.26 -9.41 -5.96
C LEU A 131 -1.12 -10.44 -6.03
N ASP A 132 -1.43 -11.74 -6.01
CA ASP A 132 -0.43 -12.83 -6.06
C ASP A 132 0.25 -12.93 -7.44
N ASP A 133 -0.36 -12.32 -8.47
CA ASP A 133 0.19 -12.24 -9.82
C ASP A 133 1.23 -11.13 -9.99
N LEU A 134 1.49 -10.34 -8.95
CA LEU A 134 2.49 -9.28 -8.95
C LEU A 134 3.75 -9.69 -8.21
N THR A 135 4.89 -9.15 -8.65
CA THR A 135 6.14 -9.20 -7.88
C THR A 135 6.34 -7.86 -7.15
N PRO A 136 6.34 -7.83 -5.81
CA PRO A 136 6.65 -6.61 -5.06
C PRO A 136 8.10 -6.17 -5.30
N ILE A 137 8.30 -4.90 -5.66
CA ILE A 137 9.64 -4.34 -5.92
C ILE A 137 10.14 -3.51 -4.74
N ALA A 138 9.40 -2.44 -4.40
CA ALA A 138 9.79 -1.52 -3.34
C ALA A 138 8.58 -0.77 -2.79
N GLN A 139 8.68 -0.35 -1.53
CA GLN A 139 7.83 0.67 -0.95
C GLN A 139 8.49 2.03 -1.18
N VAL A 140 7.84 2.91 -1.96
CA VAL A 140 8.38 4.23 -2.34
C VAL A 140 7.77 5.38 -1.56
N THR A 141 6.60 5.15 -0.97
CA THR A 141 5.92 6.13 -0.11
C THR A 141 5.44 5.46 1.18
N SER A 142 5.38 6.26 2.24
CA SER A 142 4.76 5.88 3.51
C SER A 142 4.16 7.15 4.12
N ASP A 143 2.88 7.11 4.42
CA ASP A 143 2.18 8.22 5.03
C ASP A 143 1.74 7.82 6.43
N ALA A 144 1.80 8.78 7.37
CA ALA A 144 1.27 8.59 8.71
C ALA A 144 -0.18 9.07 8.74
N ASP A 145 -1.09 8.20 9.18
CA ASP A 145 -2.46 8.62 9.48
C ASP A 145 -2.46 9.53 10.71
N VAL A 146 -3.27 10.59 10.67
CA VAL A 146 -3.47 11.51 11.79
C VAL A 146 -4.95 11.59 12.14
N VAL A 147 -5.26 11.47 13.43
CA VAL A 147 -6.61 11.67 13.94
C VAL A 147 -6.80 13.14 14.24
N VAL A 148 -7.75 13.77 13.56
CA VAL A 148 -8.05 15.20 13.72
C VAL A 148 -9.52 15.34 14.13
N VAL A 149 -9.78 16.27 15.04
CA VAL A 149 -11.12 16.63 15.51
C VAL A 149 -11.41 18.10 15.22
N PRO A 150 -12.68 18.52 15.11
CA PRO A 150 -13.02 19.94 14.99
C PRO A 150 -12.46 20.74 16.17
N ALA A 151 -12.15 22.02 15.97
CA ALA A 151 -11.59 22.87 17.04
C ALA A 151 -12.51 22.98 18.28
N SER A 152 -13.82 22.90 18.06
CA SER A 152 -14.87 22.88 19.09
C SER A 152 -15.05 21.52 19.78
N SER A 153 -14.31 20.49 19.37
CA SER A 153 -14.45 19.14 19.91
C SER A 153 -14.19 19.06 21.42
N PRO A 154 -14.96 18.24 22.16
CA PRO A 154 -14.69 17.95 23.55
C PRO A 154 -13.45 17.05 23.74
N TYR A 155 -12.99 16.35 22.69
CA TYR A 155 -11.84 15.46 22.74
C TYR A 155 -10.55 16.27 22.58
N ARG A 156 -9.72 16.32 23.63
CA ARG A 156 -8.47 17.10 23.65
C ARG A 156 -7.23 16.25 23.46
N ASN A 157 -7.37 14.95 23.61
CA ASN A 157 -6.32 13.97 23.44
C ASN A 157 -6.93 12.63 23.00
N LEU A 158 -6.07 11.65 22.73
CA LEU A 158 -6.50 10.33 22.29
C LEU A 158 -7.26 9.58 23.40
N ASP A 159 -6.90 9.74 24.67
CA ASP A 159 -7.56 9.06 25.79
C ASP A 159 -9.03 9.50 25.93
N ASP A 160 -9.32 10.79 25.75
CA ASP A 160 -10.68 11.33 25.73
C ASP A 160 -11.51 10.66 24.62
N LEU A 161 -10.92 10.54 23.43
CA LEU A 161 -11.58 9.90 22.29
C LEU A 161 -11.84 8.42 22.56
N LEU A 162 -10.85 7.67 23.06
CA LEU A 162 -11.01 6.26 23.39
C LEU A 162 -12.04 6.04 24.51
N ALA A 163 -12.11 6.93 25.49
CA ALA A 163 -13.13 6.91 26.53
C ALA A 163 -14.53 7.16 25.96
N ALA A 164 -14.67 8.12 25.06
CA ALA A 164 -15.93 8.39 24.36
C ALA A 164 -16.37 7.19 23.50
N MET A 165 -15.43 6.56 22.77
CA MET A 165 -15.68 5.35 21.99
C MET A 165 -16.21 4.21 22.87
N ARG A 166 -15.63 4.01 24.07
CA ARG A 166 -16.13 3.00 25.04
C ARG A 166 -17.54 3.30 25.53
N SER A 167 -17.84 4.57 25.78
CA SER A 167 -19.10 4.97 26.41
C SER A 167 -20.26 4.97 25.42
N ASN A 168 -20.05 5.44 24.19
CA ASN A 168 -21.10 5.54 23.18
C ASN A 168 -20.47 5.57 21.76
N PRO A 169 -20.07 4.40 21.22
CA PRO A 169 -19.32 4.33 19.97
C PRO A 169 -20.10 4.87 18.76
N GLU A 170 -21.42 4.66 18.74
CA GLU A 170 -22.29 5.12 17.64
C GLU A 170 -22.46 6.64 17.61
N ALA A 171 -22.17 7.36 18.71
CA ALA A 171 -22.25 8.81 18.76
C ALA A 171 -21.05 9.52 18.13
N ILE A 172 -19.99 8.78 17.79
CA ILE A 172 -18.79 9.35 17.16
C ILE A 172 -18.85 9.09 15.67
N ARG A 173 -19.09 10.14 14.89
CA ARG A 173 -19.01 10.11 13.43
C ARG A 173 -17.56 10.26 12.99
N TRP A 174 -17.03 9.22 12.36
CA TRP A 174 -15.73 9.22 11.70
C TRP A 174 -15.89 9.55 10.23
N VAL A 175 -14.98 10.35 9.71
CA VAL A 175 -14.89 10.67 8.29
C VAL A 175 -13.48 10.34 7.80
N GLY A 176 -13.36 9.90 6.55
CA GLY A 176 -12.07 9.59 5.95
C GLY A 176 -12.18 9.27 4.47
N GLY A 177 -11.11 8.76 3.88
CA GLY A 177 -11.06 8.28 2.51
C GLY A 177 -11.98 7.08 2.24
N SER A 178 -11.83 6.50 1.05
CA SER A 178 -12.61 5.32 0.63
C SER A 178 -12.52 4.18 1.65
N VAL A 179 -13.62 3.46 1.86
CA VAL A 179 -13.65 2.24 2.69
C VAL A 179 -12.57 1.27 2.21
N GLY A 180 -11.74 0.80 3.14
CA GLY A 180 -10.59 -0.06 2.85
C GLY A 180 -9.27 0.69 2.58
N GLY A 181 -9.30 2.00 2.37
CA GLY A 181 -8.12 2.88 2.53
C GLY A 181 -7.67 2.98 3.98
N SER A 182 -6.54 3.61 4.30
CA SER A 182 -5.88 3.57 5.62
C SER A 182 -6.73 4.08 6.79
N ASP A 183 -7.52 5.14 6.57
CA ASP A 183 -8.36 5.77 7.61
C ASP A 183 -9.37 4.80 8.26
N HIS A 184 -9.99 3.95 7.44
CA HIS A 184 -11.02 3.00 7.88
C HIS A 184 -10.49 1.91 8.86
N PRO A 185 -9.45 1.12 8.53
CA PRO A 185 -8.84 0.19 9.47
C PRO A 185 -8.14 0.91 10.63
N THR A 186 -7.68 2.15 10.49
CA THR A 186 -7.16 2.94 11.62
C THR A 186 -8.25 3.19 12.66
N MET A 187 -9.44 3.62 12.24
CA MET A 187 -10.61 3.73 13.12
C MET A 187 -10.94 2.37 13.79
N TRP A 188 -10.93 1.26 13.04
CA TRP A 188 -11.20 -0.07 13.60
C TRP A 188 -10.15 -0.50 14.62
N GLN A 189 -8.88 -0.16 14.40
CA GLN A 189 -7.81 -0.44 15.35
C GLN A 189 -8.00 0.33 16.66
N LEU A 190 -8.41 1.60 16.58
CA LEU A 190 -8.73 2.42 17.75
C LEU A 190 -9.95 1.88 18.51
N ALA A 191 -10.98 1.43 17.80
CA ALA A 191 -12.15 0.79 18.42
C ALA A 191 -11.74 -0.48 19.18
N ARG A 192 -10.92 -1.35 18.56
CA ARG A 192 -10.40 -2.54 19.24
C ARG A 192 -9.53 -2.19 20.45
N ALA A 193 -8.67 -1.19 20.34
CA ALA A 193 -7.87 -0.70 21.48
C ALA A 193 -8.74 -0.11 22.61
N ALA A 194 -9.89 0.44 22.25
CA ALA A 194 -10.92 0.87 23.20
C ALA A 194 -11.69 -0.31 23.82
N GLY A 195 -11.62 -1.53 23.28
CA GLY A 195 -12.46 -2.66 23.69
C GLY A 195 -13.87 -2.61 23.09
N VAL A 196 -14.02 -1.90 21.98
CA VAL A 196 -15.27 -1.69 21.24
C VAL A 196 -15.26 -2.55 19.98
N ALA A 197 -16.40 -3.16 19.66
CA ALA A 197 -16.59 -3.85 18.38
C ALA A 197 -16.55 -2.81 17.24
N PRO A 198 -15.61 -2.90 16.28
CA PRO A 198 -15.47 -1.91 15.21
C PRO A 198 -16.73 -1.67 14.39
N GLU A 199 -17.61 -2.67 14.30
CA GLU A 199 -18.88 -2.64 13.58
C GLU A 199 -19.88 -1.63 14.17
N LEU A 200 -19.70 -1.20 15.42
CA LEU A 200 -20.53 -0.16 16.06
C LEU A 200 -20.13 1.26 15.66
N MET A 201 -18.98 1.42 15.02
CA MET A 201 -18.46 2.74 14.68
C MET A 201 -19.12 3.27 13.41
N GLN A 202 -19.47 4.55 13.42
CA GLN A 202 -20.03 5.24 12.26
C GLN A 202 -18.89 5.80 11.40
N TYR A 203 -18.71 5.29 10.18
CA TYR A 203 -17.70 5.75 9.23
C TYR A 203 -18.33 6.24 7.93
N GLU A 204 -17.98 7.45 7.52
CA GLU A 204 -18.40 8.04 6.27
C GLU A 204 -17.19 8.32 5.37
N SER A 205 -17.24 7.79 4.15
CA SER A 205 -16.13 7.88 3.20
C SER A 205 -16.32 9.02 2.20
N PHE A 206 -15.24 9.74 1.91
CA PHE A 206 -15.16 10.77 0.90
C PHE A 206 -14.10 10.42 -0.18
N PRO A 207 -14.29 10.85 -1.42
CA PRO A 207 -13.37 10.55 -2.53
C PRO A 207 -12.06 11.36 -2.50
N SER A 208 -11.96 12.40 -1.67
CA SER A 208 -10.79 13.28 -1.58
C SER A 208 -10.50 13.76 -0.16
N ALA A 209 -9.23 13.99 0.16
CA ALA A 209 -8.82 14.56 1.46
C ALA A 209 -9.35 15.99 1.67
N SER A 210 -9.52 16.77 0.60
CA SER A 210 -10.14 18.10 0.66
C SER A 210 -11.60 18.06 1.10
N GLU A 211 -12.35 17.04 0.67
CA GLU A 211 -13.73 16.84 1.13
C GLU A 211 -13.77 16.41 2.59
N VAL A 212 -12.87 15.51 3.02
CA VAL A 212 -12.72 15.15 4.44
C VAL A 212 -12.45 16.39 5.29
N ALA A 213 -11.51 17.24 4.88
CA ALA A 213 -11.19 18.48 5.58
C ALA A 213 -12.38 19.45 5.64
N THR A 214 -13.14 19.56 4.55
CA THR A 214 -14.36 20.37 4.49
C THR A 214 -15.42 19.88 5.46
N GLN A 215 -15.62 18.57 5.55
CA GLN A 215 -16.58 17.96 6.48
C GLN A 215 -16.15 18.18 7.93
N LEU A 216 -14.87 17.97 8.23
CA LEU A 216 -14.33 18.23 9.56
C LEU A 216 -14.48 19.70 9.99
N ALA A 217 -14.34 20.64 9.05
CA ALA A 217 -14.53 22.06 9.30
C ALA A 217 -16.00 22.43 9.59
N ASN A 218 -16.96 21.66 9.07
CA ASN A 218 -18.39 21.91 9.26
C ASN A 218 -18.94 21.31 10.57
N GLY A 219 -18.17 20.45 11.25
CA GLY A 219 -18.56 19.74 12.47
C GLY A 219 -19.30 18.43 12.20
#